data_AF-A0A1G3YWU9-F1
#
_entry.id   AF-A0A1G3YWU9-F1
#
_cell.length_a   1.000
_cell.length_b   1.000
_cell.length_c   1.000
_cell.angle_alpha   90.00
_cell.angle_beta   90.00
_cell.angle_gamma   90.00
#
_symmetry.space_group_name_H-M   'P 1'
#
loop_
_entity.id
_entity.type
_entity.pdbx_description
1 polymer ?
#
loop_
_entity_poly.entity_id
_entity_poly.type
_entity_poly.pdbx_seq_one_letter_code
_entity_poly.pdbx_strand_id
1 'polypeptide(L)'
;MLHAALRKLIDPHDSVCFDGLVSFESSQYFPNDIGISITCKARMILGLSHAITRRAGVMREGQKERRDELYEGMKFEEKAVERSFGEHLDMLRKERSITLEDPLVVITDEKVEYKRAFRKHELYKEQDEATRCVHLTVSSKFPRTYSNPLFPSNYIDREARKDQANFRRETTCYSRNGANCMSRLSVYAIWHNYAKKYLVKKPIISVETHAEVAGVERRLIRSMRRRMFSNRAFLSRLNLPPLDSKIWTKTVYSPWAGKEISASLPHFAFG
;
A
#
# COMPACT_ATOMS: atom_id res chain seq x y z
N MET A 1 -13.94 8.39 -1.09
CA MET A 1 -13.89 7.55 0.14
C MET A 1 -13.08 8.31 1.19
N LEU A 2 -13.32 8.09 2.50
CA LEU A 2 -12.67 8.84 3.60
C LEU A 2 -11.15 8.96 3.44
N HIS A 3 -10.49 7.85 3.09
CA HIS A 3 -9.02 7.83 3.00
C HIS A 3 -8.48 8.74 1.91
N ALA A 4 -8.92 8.56 0.65
CA ALA A 4 -8.49 9.38 -0.49
C ALA A 4 -8.78 10.89 -0.31
N ALA A 5 -9.82 11.25 0.46
CA ALA A 5 -10.15 12.65 0.74
C ALA A 5 -9.21 13.26 1.78
N LEU A 6 -8.96 12.57 2.89
CA LEU A 6 -8.13 13.09 3.98
C LEU A 6 -6.62 12.97 3.71
N ARG A 7 -6.20 11.98 2.91
CA ARG A 7 -4.79 11.75 2.55
C ARG A 7 -4.15 12.97 1.88
N LYS A 8 -4.91 13.73 1.10
CA LYS A 8 -4.42 14.95 0.41
C LYS A 8 -4.17 16.13 1.34
N LEU A 9 -4.62 16.04 2.60
CA LEU A 9 -4.53 17.13 3.58
C LEU A 9 -3.38 16.93 4.58
N ILE A 10 -2.58 15.89 4.40
CA ILE A 10 -1.44 15.62 5.27
C ILE A 10 -0.29 16.59 4.99
N ASP A 11 0.62 16.71 5.95
CA ASP A 11 1.88 17.43 5.82
C ASP A 11 2.60 17.02 4.51
N PRO A 12 2.76 17.95 3.55
CA PRO A 12 3.40 17.66 2.27
C PRO A 12 4.91 17.43 2.39
N HIS A 13 5.52 17.78 3.52
CA HIS A 13 6.95 17.62 3.79
C HIS A 13 7.30 16.28 4.48
N ASP A 14 6.31 15.49 4.91
CA ASP A 14 6.58 14.18 5.54
C ASP A 14 7.05 13.17 4.48
N SER A 15 8.33 12.82 4.47
CA SER A 15 8.90 11.86 3.52
C SER A 15 8.10 10.56 3.47
N VAL A 16 8.12 9.88 2.32
CA VAL A 16 7.31 8.68 2.10
C VAL A 16 8.20 7.45 1.98
N CYS A 17 7.99 6.50 2.88
CA CYS A 17 8.58 5.18 2.82
C CYS A 17 7.68 4.25 2.00
N PHE A 18 8.27 3.46 1.10
CA PHE A 18 7.55 2.44 0.34
C PHE A 18 8.28 1.09 0.45
N ASP A 19 7.52 0.04 0.73
CA ASP A 19 8.00 -1.34 0.67
C ASP A 19 6.84 -2.30 0.36
N GLY A 20 7.21 -3.49 -0.10
CA GLY A 20 6.33 -4.61 -0.36
C GLY A 20 6.15 -5.52 0.85
N LEU A 21 4.91 -5.62 1.34
CA LEU A 21 4.53 -6.63 2.31
C LEU A 21 4.28 -7.96 1.59
N VAL A 22 5.23 -8.88 1.67
CA VAL A 22 5.07 -10.22 1.11
C VAL A 22 4.06 -11.04 1.93
N SER A 23 3.07 -11.60 1.23
CA SER A 23 2.08 -12.53 1.76
C SER A 23 1.71 -13.56 0.69
N PHE A 24 0.66 -14.35 0.93
CA PHE A 24 0.14 -15.34 0.01
C PHE A 24 -1.37 -15.22 -0.14
N GLU A 25 -1.86 -15.57 -1.32
CA GLU A 25 -3.28 -15.76 -1.60
C GLU A 25 -3.56 -17.21 -1.95
N SER A 26 -4.66 -17.78 -1.45
CA SER A 26 -5.07 -19.18 -1.66
C SER A 26 -4.12 -20.25 -1.08
N SER A 27 -2.83 -20.21 -1.42
CA SER A 27 -1.78 -21.12 -0.94
C SER A 27 -0.38 -20.47 -1.05
N GLN A 28 0.63 -21.12 -0.46
CA GLN A 28 2.04 -20.69 -0.55
C GLN A 28 2.60 -20.67 -1.99
N TYR A 29 1.89 -21.25 -2.96
CA TYR A 29 2.26 -21.21 -4.37
C TYR A 29 1.89 -19.91 -5.07
N PHE A 30 1.08 -19.05 -4.46
CA PHE A 30 0.69 -17.76 -5.03
C PHE A 30 1.10 -16.63 -4.07
N PRO A 31 2.41 -16.32 -4.00
CA PRO A 31 2.86 -15.16 -3.24
C PRO A 31 2.38 -13.87 -3.89
N ASN A 32 2.11 -12.88 -3.06
CA ASN A 32 1.88 -11.51 -3.48
C ASN A 32 2.81 -10.56 -2.75
N ASP A 33 3.15 -9.47 -3.43
CA ASP A 33 3.80 -8.30 -2.88
C ASP A 33 2.72 -7.22 -2.77
N ILE A 34 2.38 -6.84 -1.54
CA ILE A 34 1.43 -5.77 -1.26
C ILE A 34 2.24 -4.50 -1.09
N GLY A 35 2.24 -3.63 -2.10
CA GLY A 35 2.91 -2.34 -2.05
C GLY A 35 2.22 -1.42 -1.04
N ILE A 36 2.98 -0.85 -0.10
CA ILE A 36 2.47 0.08 0.91
C ILE A 36 3.35 1.32 0.92
N SER A 37 2.76 2.49 0.64
CA SER A 37 3.40 3.79 0.89
C SER A 37 2.96 4.34 2.23
N ILE A 38 3.90 4.85 3.02
CA ILE A 38 3.72 5.20 4.44
C ILE A 38 4.48 6.49 4.72
N THR A 39 3.88 7.45 5.44
CA THR A 39 4.62 8.64 5.85
C THR A 39 5.66 8.32 6.93
N CYS A 40 6.81 8.98 6.91
CA CYS A 40 7.93 8.62 7.77
C CYS A 40 7.73 9.05 9.22
N LYS A 41 7.28 10.30 9.43
CA LYS A 41 7.03 10.86 10.76
C LYS A 41 5.73 10.30 11.32
N ALA A 42 4.61 10.46 10.59
CA ALA A 42 3.30 10.10 11.12
C ALA A 42 2.95 8.61 10.98
N ARG A 43 3.75 7.82 10.26
CA ARG A 43 3.51 6.39 10.00
C ARG A 43 2.12 6.14 9.44
N MET A 44 1.56 7.12 8.73
CA MET A 44 0.23 7.01 8.14
C MET A 44 0.34 6.22 6.84
N ILE A 45 -0.47 5.17 6.69
CA ILE A 45 -0.57 4.44 5.42
C ILE A 45 -1.20 5.38 4.39
N LEU A 46 -0.57 5.54 3.23
CA LEU A 46 -1.04 6.41 2.15
C LEU A 46 -1.70 5.61 1.03
N GLY A 47 -1.16 4.46 0.68
CA GLY A 47 -1.63 3.71 -0.48
C GLY A 47 -1.39 2.24 -0.27
N LEU A 48 -2.20 1.43 -0.94
CA LEU A 48 -2.09 -0.01 -0.99
C LEU A 48 -2.25 -0.44 -2.45
N SER A 49 -1.34 -1.28 -2.93
CA SER A 49 -1.45 -1.94 -4.23
C SER A 49 -1.15 -3.43 -4.10
N HIS A 50 -1.58 -4.20 -5.08
CA HIS A 50 -1.41 -5.65 -5.11
C HIS A 50 -0.60 -6.06 -6.34
N ALA A 51 0.43 -6.87 -6.13
CA ALA A 51 1.20 -7.51 -7.20
C ALA A 51 1.31 -9.01 -6.91
N ILE A 52 0.63 -9.84 -7.69
CA ILE A 52 0.84 -11.30 -7.62
C ILE A 52 2.17 -11.65 -8.28
N THR A 53 2.94 -12.53 -7.64
CA THR A 53 4.26 -12.94 -8.09
C THR A 53 4.34 -14.47 -8.18
N ARG A 54 5.39 -14.97 -8.81
CA ARG A 54 5.67 -16.41 -8.86
C ARG A 54 6.36 -16.84 -7.57
N ARG A 55 6.10 -18.08 -7.14
CA ARG A 55 6.81 -18.71 -6.03
C ARG A 55 8.30 -18.78 -6.36
N ALA A 56 9.08 -18.09 -5.53
CA ALA A 56 10.53 -18.07 -5.58
C ALA A 56 11.11 -18.72 -4.32
N GLY A 57 12.45 -18.83 -4.27
CA GLY A 57 13.17 -19.44 -3.15
C GLY A 57 13.40 -20.94 -3.31
N VAL A 58 13.97 -21.54 -2.27
CA VAL A 58 14.33 -22.96 -2.26
C VAL A 58 13.07 -23.82 -2.22
N MET A 59 12.98 -24.77 -3.14
CA MET A 59 11.87 -25.72 -3.25
C MET A 59 12.41 -27.13 -3.42
N ARG A 60 11.79 -28.09 -2.71
CA ARG A 60 12.02 -29.52 -2.91
C ARG A 60 11.46 -29.94 -4.28
N GLU A 61 11.93 -31.06 -4.84
CA GLU A 61 11.47 -31.53 -6.16
C GLU A 61 9.95 -31.67 -6.26
N GLY A 62 9.30 -32.35 -5.31
CA GLY A 62 7.83 -32.44 -5.32
C GLY A 62 7.10 -31.09 -5.16
N GLN A 63 7.75 -30.06 -4.60
CA GLN A 63 7.19 -28.70 -4.60
C GLN A 63 7.34 -28.01 -5.96
N LYS A 64 8.38 -28.33 -6.74
CA LYS A 64 8.55 -27.82 -8.10
C LYS A 64 7.51 -28.45 -9.03
N GLU A 65 7.35 -29.77 -8.97
CA GLU A 65 6.31 -30.50 -9.72
C GLU A 65 4.93 -29.90 -9.43
N ARG A 66 4.58 -29.76 -8.14
CA ARG A 66 3.30 -29.16 -7.76
C ARG A 66 3.14 -27.72 -8.22
N ARG A 67 4.21 -26.91 -8.18
CA ARG A 67 4.17 -25.53 -8.71
C ARG A 67 3.88 -25.55 -10.21
N ASP A 68 4.53 -26.43 -10.95
CA ASP A 68 4.43 -26.48 -12.41
C ASP A 68 3.03 -26.96 -12.83
N GLU A 69 2.47 -27.97 -12.17
CA GLU A 69 1.05 -28.35 -12.29
C GLU A 69 0.11 -27.18 -12.02
N LEU A 70 0.32 -26.46 -10.92
CA LEU A 70 -0.54 -25.34 -10.54
C LEU A 70 -0.42 -24.16 -11.51
N TYR A 71 0.74 -23.97 -12.14
CA TYR A 71 1.00 -22.84 -13.03
C TYR A 71 0.66 -23.13 -14.49
N GLU A 72 0.29 -24.37 -14.80
CA GLU A 72 -0.14 -24.76 -16.14
C GLU A 72 -1.30 -23.88 -16.61
N GLY A 73 -1.17 -23.30 -17.81
CA GLY A 73 -2.16 -22.39 -18.40
C GLY A 73 -2.22 -20.99 -17.78
N MET A 74 -1.47 -20.70 -16.70
CA MET A 74 -1.47 -19.38 -16.07
C MET A 74 -0.54 -18.38 -16.75
N LYS A 75 -0.94 -17.11 -16.72
CA LYS A 75 -0.15 -15.97 -17.19
C LYS A 75 0.04 -14.95 -16.09
N PHE A 76 1.17 -15.00 -15.40
CA PHE A 76 1.54 -14.01 -14.39
C PHE A 76 1.86 -12.65 -15.03
N GLU A 77 1.51 -11.58 -14.33
CA GLU A 77 1.80 -10.20 -14.74
C GLU A 77 3.31 -9.97 -14.81
N GLU A 78 3.80 -9.47 -15.94
CA GLU A 78 5.19 -9.06 -16.06
C GLU A 78 5.44 -7.76 -15.29
N LYS A 79 6.56 -7.71 -14.55
CA LYS A 79 6.98 -6.52 -13.80
C LYS A 79 5.89 -5.98 -12.85
N ALA A 80 5.09 -6.86 -12.26
CA ALA A 80 3.98 -6.50 -11.36
C ALA A 80 4.41 -5.57 -10.20
N VAL A 81 5.59 -5.80 -9.64
CA VAL A 81 6.19 -4.95 -8.58
C VAL A 81 6.60 -3.57 -9.11
N GLU A 82 7.14 -3.49 -10.33
CA GLU A 82 7.45 -2.19 -10.97
C GLU A 82 6.17 -1.39 -11.22
N ARG A 83 5.09 -2.04 -11.73
CA ARG A 83 3.78 -1.42 -11.91
C ARG A 83 3.23 -0.93 -10.57
N SER A 84 3.21 -1.80 -9.56
CA SER A 84 2.72 -1.48 -8.21
C SER A 84 3.41 -0.24 -7.68
N PHE A 85 4.75 -0.18 -7.69
CA PHE A 85 5.44 1.03 -7.22
C PHE A 85 5.14 2.25 -8.09
N GLY A 86 5.05 2.10 -9.42
CA GLY A 86 4.63 3.15 -10.35
C GLY A 86 3.28 3.79 -9.98
N GLU A 87 2.27 3.00 -9.65
CA GLU A 87 0.94 3.51 -9.24
C GLU A 87 0.99 4.33 -7.95
N HIS A 88 1.91 3.98 -7.03
CA HIS A 88 2.13 4.80 -5.84
C HIS A 88 2.83 6.11 -6.19
N LEU A 89 3.80 6.08 -7.11
CA LEU A 89 4.46 7.30 -7.59
C LEU A 89 3.48 8.23 -8.32
N ASP A 90 2.55 7.70 -9.11
CA ASP A 90 1.47 8.48 -9.76
C ASP A 90 0.59 9.18 -8.71
N MET A 91 0.18 8.43 -7.68
CA MET A 91 -0.63 8.95 -6.58
C MET A 91 0.13 10.02 -5.79
N LEU A 92 1.41 9.81 -5.48
CA LEU A 92 2.24 10.79 -4.79
C LEU A 92 2.46 12.06 -5.63
N ARG A 93 2.75 11.93 -6.93
CA ARG A 93 2.92 13.08 -7.84
C ARG A 93 1.67 13.95 -7.89
N LYS A 94 0.48 13.34 -7.86
CA LYS A 94 -0.79 14.06 -7.94
C LYS A 94 -1.21 14.73 -6.63
N GLU A 95 -0.82 14.16 -5.49
CA GLU A 95 -1.39 14.53 -4.19
C GLU A 95 -0.43 15.24 -3.25
N ARG A 96 0.88 15.29 -3.56
CA ARG A 96 1.88 15.95 -2.74
C ARG A 96 2.26 17.29 -3.35
N SER A 97 2.54 18.27 -2.49
CA SER A 97 3.24 19.48 -2.91
C SER A 97 4.71 19.11 -3.13
N ILE A 98 5.25 19.47 -4.28
CA ILE A 98 6.62 19.16 -4.67
C ILE A 98 7.21 20.48 -5.14
N THR A 99 8.27 20.95 -4.48
CA THR A 99 9.00 22.15 -4.92
C THR A 99 10.50 21.91 -4.79
N LEU A 100 11.31 22.83 -5.28
CA LEU A 100 12.75 22.80 -5.16
C LEU A 100 13.20 22.88 -3.70
N GLU A 101 12.57 23.76 -2.94
CA GLU A 101 12.84 24.00 -1.52
C GLU A 101 12.36 22.82 -0.66
N ASP A 102 11.28 22.17 -1.10
CA ASP A 102 10.61 21.08 -0.40
C ASP A 102 10.36 19.88 -1.33
N PRO A 103 11.43 19.14 -1.67
CA PRO A 103 11.31 18.03 -2.60
C PRO A 103 10.58 16.84 -1.97
N LEU A 104 9.84 16.10 -2.80
CA LEU A 104 9.24 14.83 -2.38
C LEU A 104 10.35 13.80 -2.18
N VAL A 105 10.58 13.38 -0.93
CA VAL A 105 11.53 12.31 -0.61
C VAL A 105 10.79 10.96 -0.54
N VAL A 106 11.14 10.06 -1.45
CA VAL A 106 10.66 8.67 -1.47
C VAL A 106 11.79 7.75 -1.01
N ILE A 107 11.51 6.89 -0.05
CA ILE A 107 12.48 6.00 0.59
C ILE A 107 12.07 4.55 0.32
N THR A 108 12.96 3.74 -0.24
CA THR A 108 12.72 2.31 -0.49
C THR A 108 13.91 1.46 -0.06
N ASP A 109 13.75 0.14 -0.08
CA ASP A 109 14.91 -0.75 -0.07
C ASP A 109 15.67 -0.71 -1.42
N GLU A 110 16.71 -1.52 -1.53
CA GLU A 110 17.57 -1.58 -2.72
C GLU A 110 17.02 -2.51 -3.84
N LYS A 111 15.73 -2.90 -3.80
CA LYS A 111 15.14 -3.73 -4.86
C LYS A 111 15.31 -3.08 -6.24
N VAL A 112 15.75 -3.89 -7.21
CA VAL A 112 16.06 -3.43 -8.56
C VAL A 112 14.79 -2.94 -9.27
N GLU A 113 13.66 -3.56 -8.98
CA GLU A 113 12.33 -3.21 -9.48
C GLU A 113 11.97 -1.77 -9.11
N TYR A 114 12.22 -1.35 -7.86
CA TYR A 114 11.92 0.01 -7.40
C TYR A 114 12.80 1.03 -8.11
N LYS A 115 14.11 0.75 -8.23
CA LYS A 115 15.04 1.60 -8.97
C LYS A 115 14.65 1.74 -10.45
N ARG A 116 14.23 0.65 -11.09
CA ARG A 116 13.78 0.64 -12.49
C ARG A 116 12.49 1.42 -12.69
N ALA A 117 11.50 1.18 -11.85
CA ALA A 117 10.22 1.88 -11.89
C ALA A 117 10.41 3.39 -11.65
N PHE A 118 11.17 3.79 -10.62
CA PHE A 118 11.44 5.21 -10.35
C PHE A 118 12.11 5.91 -11.54
N ARG A 119 13.18 5.32 -12.10
CA ARG A 119 13.90 5.90 -13.24
C ARG A 119 13.06 6.04 -14.52
N LYS A 120 12.01 5.23 -14.67
CA LYS A 120 11.10 5.31 -15.81
C LYS A 120 9.96 6.31 -15.59
N HIS A 121 9.67 6.66 -14.35
CA HIS A 121 8.54 7.48 -13.94
C HIS A 121 8.78 8.98 -14.20
N GLU A 122 7.70 9.73 -14.39
CA GLU A 122 7.74 11.18 -14.68
C GLU A 122 8.36 11.98 -13.53
N LEU A 123 8.15 11.59 -12.27
CA LEU A 123 8.85 12.16 -11.09
C LEU A 123 10.40 12.14 -11.18
N TYR A 124 10.97 11.24 -11.97
CA TYR A 124 12.40 11.22 -12.22
C TYR A 124 12.79 11.96 -13.50
N LYS A 125 11.98 11.83 -14.56
CA LYS A 125 12.30 12.35 -15.90
C LYS A 125 12.02 13.85 -16.04
N GLU A 126 10.98 14.34 -15.40
CA GLU A 126 10.45 15.69 -15.57
C GLU A 126 10.74 16.54 -14.33
N GLN A 127 11.98 16.47 -13.80
CA GLN A 127 12.35 17.25 -12.62
C GLN A 127 12.67 18.69 -12.97
N ASP A 128 11.93 19.61 -12.35
CA ASP A 128 12.15 21.05 -12.39
C ASP A 128 11.99 21.64 -10.97
N GLU A 129 11.86 22.97 -10.89
CA GLU A 129 11.68 23.69 -9.63
C GLU A 129 10.34 23.38 -8.92
N ALA A 130 9.34 22.86 -9.63
CA ALA A 130 8.01 22.54 -9.13
C ALA A 130 7.72 21.02 -9.05
N THR A 131 8.70 20.16 -9.35
CA THR A 131 8.48 18.69 -9.41
C THR A 131 9.65 17.87 -8.85
N ARG A 132 10.53 18.50 -8.06
CA ARG A 132 11.72 17.84 -7.52
C ARG A 132 11.40 16.65 -6.60
N CYS A 133 11.81 15.44 -7.02
CA CYS A 133 11.67 14.22 -6.24
C CYS A 133 13.02 13.56 -5.97
N VAL A 134 13.27 13.14 -4.73
CA VAL A 134 14.48 12.44 -4.31
C VAL A 134 14.14 11.00 -3.96
N HIS A 135 14.85 10.04 -4.57
CA HIS A 135 14.74 8.63 -4.21
C HIS A 135 15.94 8.18 -3.38
N LEU A 136 15.69 7.85 -2.13
CA LEU A 136 16.68 7.31 -1.20
C LEU A 136 16.49 5.80 -1.08
N THR A 137 17.56 5.04 -1.30
CA THR A 137 17.56 3.59 -1.12
C THR A 137 18.31 3.20 0.14
N VAL A 138 17.76 2.27 0.90
CA VAL A 138 18.36 1.79 2.16
C VAL A 138 18.62 0.30 2.07
N SER A 139 19.82 -0.11 2.43
CA SER A 139 20.18 -1.52 2.43
C SER A 139 19.37 -2.32 3.45
N SER A 140 18.87 -3.49 3.02
CA SER A 140 18.14 -4.42 3.88
C SER A 140 19.00 -5.01 5.01
N LYS A 141 20.33 -4.88 4.92
CA LYS A 141 21.30 -5.30 5.94
C LYS A 141 21.37 -4.33 7.13
N PHE A 142 20.86 -3.11 7.00
CA PHE A 142 20.90 -2.16 8.10
C PHE A 142 20.02 -2.63 9.27
N PRO A 143 20.43 -2.37 10.52
CA PRO A 143 19.63 -2.70 11.70
C PRO A 143 18.22 -2.09 11.61
N ARG A 144 17.20 -2.86 12.05
CA ARG A 144 15.80 -2.42 12.06
C ARG A 144 15.48 -1.58 13.31
N THR A 145 16.19 -0.46 13.45
CA THR A 145 16.06 0.50 14.56
C THR A 145 15.23 1.72 14.14
N TYR A 146 14.89 2.60 15.09
CA TYR A 146 14.20 3.85 14.79
C TYR A 146 14.99 4.81 13.89
N SER A 147 16.32 4.67 13.86
CA SER A 147 17.21 5.43 12.98
C SER A 147 17.21 4.93 11.54
N ASN A 148 16.65 3.74 11.28
CA ASN A 148 16.54 3.21 9.93
C ASN A 148 15.47 4.00 9.17
N PRO A 149 15.78 4.61 8.00
CA PRO A 149 14.77 5.34 7.23
C PRO A 149 13.61 4.46 6.75
N LEU A 150 13.78 3.13 6.66
CA LEU A 150 12.72 2.14 6.40
C LEU A 150 11.96 1.69 7.65
N PHE A 151 12.21 2.30 8.81
CA PHE A 151 11.47 2.01 10.03
C PHE A 151 9.94 2.10 9.85
N PRO A 152 9.36 3.07 9.11
CA PRO A 152 7.92 3.14 8.89
C PRO A 152 7.35 1.89 8.22
N SER A 153 8.01 1.37 7.17
CA SER A 153 7.63 0.09 6.54
C SER A 153 7.76 -1.08 7.50
N ASN A 154 8.88 -1.20 8.20
CA ASN A 154 9.08 -2.24 9.21
C ASN A 154 8.02 -2.18 10.34
N TYR A 155 7.59 -0.98 10.71
CA TYR A 155 6.55 -0.74 11.70
C TYR A 155 5.20 -1.25 11.19
N ILE A 156 4.74 -0.81 10.01
CA ILE A 156 3.44 -1.22 9.46
C ILE A 156 3.42 -2.72 9.18
N ASP A 157 4.51 -3.28 8.68
CA ASP A 157 4.65 -4.71 8.49
C ASP A 157 4.40 -5.47 9.80
N ARG A 158 5.10 -5.09 10.88
CA ARG A 158 4.90 -5.70 12.20
C ARG A 158 3.47 -5.52 12.71
N GLU A 159 2.89 -4.32 12.60
CA GLU A 159 1.53 -4.07 13.07
C GLU A 159 0.50 -4.86 12.26
N ALA A 160 0.64 -4.96 10.94
CA ALA A 160 -0.24 -5.76 10.10
C ALA A 160 -0.16 -7.25 10.47
N ARG A 161 1.05 -7.81 10.65
CA ARG A 161 1.21 -9.22 11.05
C ARG A 161 0.68 -9.52 12.45
N LYS A 162 0.74 -8.54 13.36
CA LYS A 162 0.18 -8.64 14.72
C LYS A 162 -1.34 -8.58 14.70
N ASP A 163 -1.89 -7.60 14.00
CA ASP A 163 -3.31 -7.23 14.10
C ASP A 163 -4.19 -8.02 13.11
N GLN A 164 -3.62 -8.61 12.05
CA GLN A 164 -4.37 -9.32 11.00
C GLN A 164 -3.95 -10.79 10.90
N ALA A 165 -4.90 -11.70 11.13
CA ALA A 165 -4.65 -13.15 11.12
C ALA A 165 -4.13 -13.69 9.78
N ASN A 166 -4.54 -13.08 8.64
CA ASN A 166 -4.10 -13.47 7.31
C ASN A 166 -2.68 -13.02 6.95
N PHE A 167 -2.05 -12.17 7.77
CA PHE A 167 -0.67 -11.72 7.59
C PHE A 167 0.29 -12.32 8.62
N ARG A 168 -0.20 -13.14 9.56
CA ARG A 168 0.68 -13.87 10.48
C ARG A 168 1.68 -14.72 9.69
N ARG A 169 2.94 -14.77 10.13
CA ARG A 169 3.94 -15.65 9.51
C ARG A 169 3.50 -17.10 9.67
N GLU A 170 3.72 -17.90 8.64
CA GLU A 170 3.41 -19.35 8.65
C GLU A 170 1.93 -19.66 8.98
N THR A 171 1.03 -18.72 8.72
CA THR A 171 -0.42 -18.90 8.92
C THR A 171 -1.01 -19.81 7.87
N THR A 172 -2.11 -20.51 8.17
CA THR A 172 -2.98 -21.14 7.16
C THR A 172 -4.18 -20.25 6.80
N CYS A 173 -4.36 -19.12 7.51
CA CYS A 173 -5.47 -18.19 7.33
C CYS A 173 -5.28 -17.25 6.12
N TYR A 174 -4.68 -17.73 5.03
CA TYR A 174 -4.48 -16.92 3.83
C TYR A 174 -5.82 -16.39 3.30
N SER A 175 -5.77 -15.22 2.69
CA SER A 175 -6.92 -14.71 1.97
C SER A 175 -7.20 -15.59 0.76
N ARG A 176 -8.47 -15.94 0.51
CA ARG A 176 -8.88 -16.79 -0.63
C ARG A 176 -8.59 -16.18 -2.00
N ASN A 177 -8.40 -14.86 -2.06
CA ASN A 177 -7.97 -14.13 -3.26
C ASN A 177 -7.44 -12.74 -2.84
N GLY A 178 -6.68 -12.10 -3.74
CA GLY A 178 -6.10 -10.78 -3.54
C GLY A 178 -7.14 -9.70 -3.28
N ALA A 179 -8.29 -9.72 -3.97
CA ALA A 179 -9.34 -8.72 -3.79
C ALA A 179 -9.88 -8.66 -2.34
N ASN A 180 -10.10 -9.82 -1.72
CA ASN A 180 -10.51 -9.94 -0.33
C ASN A 180 -9.38 -9.55 0.63
N CYS A 181 -8.12 -9.89 0.28
CA CYS A 181 -6.94 -9.44 1.02
C CYS A 181 -6.87 -7.92 1.08
N MET A 182 -6.96 -7.25 -0.08
CA MET A 182 -6.90 -5.80 -0.21
C MET A 182 -8.10 -5.10 0.44
N SER A 183 -9.30 -5.67 0.32
CA SER A 183 -10.50 -5.15 0.99
C SER A 183 -10.35 -5.16 2.52
N ARG A 184 -9.79 -6.23 3.08
CA ARG A 184 -9.54 -6.34 4.52
C ARG A 184 -8.43 -5.38 4.98
N LEU A 185 -7.34 -5.31 4.22
CA LEU A 185 -6.22 -4.43 4.53
C LEU A 185 -6.60 -2.95 4.40
N SER A 186 -7.48 -2.58 3.48
CA SER A 186 -7.96 -1.20 3.37
C SER A 186 -8.80 -0.78 4.58
N VAL A 187 -9.67 -1.67 5.09
CA VAL A 187 -10.39 -1.44 6.36
C VAL A 187 -9.41 -1.31 7.52
N TYR A 188 -8.37 -2.15 7.56
CA TYR A 188 -7.30 -2.03 8.54
C TYR A 188 -6.58 -0.67 8.44
N ALA A 189 -6.26 -0.20 7.24
CA ALA A 189 -5.63 1.10 7.03
C ALA A 189 -6.50 2.26 7.53
N ILE A 190 -7.83 2.18 7.36
CA ILE A 190 -8.75 3.17 7.96
C ILE A 190 -8.66 3.18 9.48
N TRP A 191 -8.72 2.00 10.11
CA TRP A 191 -8.60 1.89 11.57
C TRP A 191 -7.23 2.39 12.05
N HIS A 192 -6.15 1.93 11.43
CA HIS A 192 -4.78 2.30 11.75
C HIS A 192 -4.60 3.82 11.67
N ASN A 193 -5.01 4.43 10.56
CA ASN A 193 -4.76 5.84 10.31
C ASN A 193 -5.62 6.77 11.18
N TYR A 194 -6.90 6.41 11.37
CA TYR A 194 -7.91 7.36 11.87
C TYR A 194 -8.55 6.96 13.20
N ALA A 195 -8.15 5.84 13.80
CA ALA A 195 -8.69 5.35 15.08
C ALA A 195 -7.62 4.89 16.06
N LYS A 196 -6.57 4.21 15.57
CA LYS A 196 -5.47 3.73 16.41
C LYS A 196 -4.65 4.92 16.93
N LYS A 197 -4.34 4.89 18.23
CA LYS A 197 -3.38 5.80 18.86
C LYS A 197 -2.02 5.65 18.18
N TYR A 198 -1.39 6.76 17.79
CA TYR A 198 -0.13 6.79 17.02
C TYR A 198 1.00 5.94 17.65
N LEU A 199 1.16 6.01 18.97
CA LEU A 199 2.14 5.23 19.73
C LEU A 199 1.61 4.87 21.11
N VAL A 200 1.69 3.58 21.47
CA VAL A 200 1.25 3.10 22.79
C VAL A 200 2.07 3.75 23.92
N LYS A 201 3.39 3.90 23.72
CA LYS A 201 4.33 4.48 24.70
C LYS A 201 4.21 5.99 24.90
N LYS A 202 3.46 6.73 24.05
CA LYS A 202 3.22 8.16 24.30
C LYS A 202 2.37 8.32 25.58
N PRO A 203 2.53 9.43 26.34
CA PRO A 203 1.73 9.71 27.53
C PRO A 203 0.24 9.50 27.29
N ILE A 204 -0.50 9.08 28.31
CA ILE A 204 -1.95 8.78 28.22
C ILE A 204 -2.73 9.98 27.65
N ILE A 205 -2.26 11.20 27.92
CA ILE A 205 -2.85 12.47 27.49
C ILE A 205 -2.78 12.64 25.95
N SER A 206 -1.77 12.09 25.27
CA SER A 206 -1.67 12.15 23.81
C SER A 206 -2.53 11.05 23.20
N VAL A 207 -3.75 11.41 22.80
CA VAL A 207 -4.73 10.51 22.14
C VAL A 207 -4.70 10.63 20.61
N GLU A 208 -3.65 11.22 20.06
CA GLU A 208 -3.52 11.50 18.64
C GLU A 208 -3.44 10.22 17.83
N THR A 209 -4.17 10.20 16.71
CA THR A 209 -4.09 9.18 15.68
C THR A 209 -2.95 9.46 14.70
N HIS A 210 -2.60 8.47 13.87
CA HIS A 210 -1.59 8.65 12.84
C HIS A 210 -1.94 9.80 11.87
N ALA A 211 -3.21 9.95 11.49
CA ALA A 211 -3.65 11.04 10.63
C ALA A 211 -3.54 12.42 11.29
N GLU A 212 -3.79 12.53 12.60
CA GLU A 212 -3.61 13.79 13.34
C GLU A 212 -2.12 14.17 13.41
N VAL A 213 -1.24 13.21 13.65
CA VAL A 213 0.22 13.44 13.60
C VAL A 213 0.68 13.80 12.18
N ALA A 214 -0.03 13.32 11.16
CA ALA A 214 0.19 13.71 9.77
C ALA A 214 -0.35 15.10 9.42
N GLY A 215 -0.94 15.84 10.37
CA GLY A 215 -1.45 17.20 10.16
C GLY A 215 -2.94 17.29 9.83
N VAL A 216 -3.67 16.17 9.77
CA VAL A 216 -5.11 16.21 9.47
C VAL A 216 -5.91 16.62 10.71
N GLU A 217 -6.75 17.64 10.57
CA GLU A 217 -7.57 18.12 11.68
C GLU A 217 -8.52 17.05 12.25
N ARG A 218 -8.52 16.92 13.58
CA ARG A 218 -9.40 16.02 14.33
C ARG A 218 -10.89 16.19 13.97
N ARG A 219 -11.34 17.42 13.75
CA ARG A 219 -12.74 17.73 13.40
C ARG A 219 -13.12 17.11 12.04
N LEU A 220 -12.24 17.22 11.05
CA LEU A 220 -12.43 16.63 9.72
C LEU A 220 -12.44 15.10 9.79
N ILE A 221 -11.51 14.50 10.54
CA ILE A 221 -11.47 13.05 10.75
C ILE A 221 -12.80 12.56 11.35
N ARG A 222 -13.27 13.19 12.43
CA ARG A 222 -14.54 12.82 13.08
C ARG A 222 -15.73 12.96 12.15
N SER A 223 -15.81 14.07 11.41
CA SER A 223 -16.89 14.33 10.45
C SER A 223 -16.91 13.27 9.34
N MET A 224 -15.77 13.01 8.70
CA MET A 224 -15.67 12.04 7.62
C MET A 224 -15.93 10.61 8.11
N ARG A 225 -15.46 10.25 9.30
CA ARG A 225 -15.75 8.93 9.90
C ARG A 225 -17.25 8.75 10.14
N ARG A 226 -17.95 9.77 10.64
CA ARG A 226 -19.41 9.71 10.78
C ARG A 226 -20.09 9.48 9.43
N ARG A 227 -19.69 10.24 8.39
CA ARG A 227 -20.22 10.08 7.01
C ARG A 227 -19.97 8.69 6.44
N MET A 228 -18.85 8.05 6.76
CA MET A 228 -18.54 6.69 6.31
C MET A 228 -19.56 5.65 6.80
N PHE A 229 -20.16 5.86 7.98
CA PHE A 229 -21.16 4.94 8.54
C PHE A 229 -22.61 5.39 8.28
N SER A 230 -22.85 6.67 7.98
CA SER A 230 -24.19 7.19 7.72
C SER A 230 -24.55 7.26 6.22
N ASN A 231 -23.57 7.31 5.33
CA ASN A 231 -23.78 7.52 3.90
C ASN A 231 -23.23 6.36 3.09
N ARG A 232 -23.99 5.91 2.09
CA ARG A 232 -23.48 5.00 1.08
C ARG A 232 -22.54 5.75 0.14
N ALA A 233 -21.39 5.15 -0.13
CA ALA A 233 -20.45 5.67 -1.11
C ALA A 233 -20.77 5.04 -2.48
N PHE A 234 -21.02 5.89 -3.48
CA PHE A 234 -21.29 5.50 -4.86
C PHE A 234 -20.12 5.88 -5.74
N LEU A 235 -19.62 4.97 -6.57
CA LEU A 235 -18.42 5.21 -7.37
C LEU A 235 -18.56 6.46 -8.27
N SER A 236 -19.72 6.69 -8.90
CA SER A 236 -20.00 7.90 -9.71
C SER A 236 -19.85 9.22 -8.96
N ARG A 237 -19.91 9.20 -7.63
CA ARG A 237 -19.82 10.39 -6.76
C ARG A 237 -18.47 10.50 -6.06
N LEU A 238 -17.50 9.65 -6.41
CA LEU A 238 -16.17 9.64 -5.83
C LEU A 238 -15.13 10.00 -6.88
N ASN A 239 -14.26 10.96 -6.54
CA ASN A 239 -13.02 11.18 -7.27
C ASN A 239 -11.91 10.33 -6.62
N LEU A 240 -11.75 9.09 -7.07
CA LEU A 240 -10.70 8.18 -6.60
C LEU A 240 -9.54 8.14 -7.60
N PRO A 241 -8.27 8.26 -7.13
CA PRO A 241 -7.12 7.89 -7.92
C PRO A 241 -7.20 6.42 -8.38
N PRO A 242 -6.52 6.05 -9.48
CA PRO A 242 -6.55 4.68 -10.01
C PRO A 242 -6.25 3.61 -8.95
N LEU A 243 -5.24 3.85 -8.11
CA LEU A 243 -4.84 2.95 -7.03
C LEU A 243 -5.98 2.67 -6.02
N ASP A 244 -6.68 3.70 -5.57
CA ASP A 244 -7.81 3.55 -4.64
C ASP A 244 -9.05 2.97 -5.35
N SER A 245 -9.23 3.29 -6.65
CA SER A 245 -10.31 2.77 -7.47
C SER A 245 -10.23 1.24 -7.56
N LYS A 246 -9.03 0.69 -7.80
CA LYS A 246 -8.81 -0.78 -7.86
C LYS A 246 -9.25 -1.48 -6.58
N ILE A 247 -8.96 -0.90 -5.40
CA ILE A 247 -9.44 -1.46 -4.13
C ILE A 247 -10.96 -1.41 -4.05
N TRP A 248 -11.56 -0.29 -4.47
CA TRP A 248 -13.01 -0.10 -4.38
C TRP A 248 -13.78 -1.03 -5.32
N THR A 249 -13.31 -1.20 -6.55
CA THR A 249 -13.84 -2.12 -7.56
C THR A 249 -13.37 -3.57 -7.36
N LYS A 250 -12.56 -3.83 -6.33
CA LYS A 250 -11.99 -5.15 -6.04
C LYS A 250 -11.23 -5.71 -7.25
N THR A 251 -10.53 -4.83 -7.96
CA THR A 251 -9.74 -5.16 -9.14
C THR A 251 -8.37 -5.67 -8.72
N VAL A 252 -8.03 -6.88 -9.17
CA VAL A 252 -6.71 -7.49 -9.01
C VAL A 252 -6.32 -8.21 -10.28
N TYR A 253 -5.02 -8.32 -10.54
CA TYR A 253 -4.53 -9.17 -11.63
C TYR A 253 -4.77 -10.65 -11.30
N SER A 254 -5.39 -11.39 -12.22
CA SER A 254 -5.61 -12.83 -12.11
C SER A 254 -4.72 -13.59 -13.08
N PRO A 255 -3.77 -14.42 -12.58
CA PRO A 255 -2.95 -15.26 -13.44
C PRO A 255 -3.77 -16.24 -14.28
N TRP A 256 -4.92 -16.70 -13.77
CA TRP A 256 -5.84 -17.57 -14.50
C TRP A 256 -6.44 -16.90 -15.73
N ALA A 257 -6.79 -15.62 -15.61
CA ALA A 257 -7.37 -14.85 -16.71
C ALA A 257 -6.31 -14.17 -17.59
N GLY A 258 -5.06 -14.07 -17.11
CA GLY A 258 -3.98 -13.33 -17.75
C GLY A 258 -4.22 -11.83 -17.86
N LYS A 259 -5.06 -11.26 -16.97
CA LYS A 259 -5.43 -9.85 -16.96
C LYS A 259 -6.00 -9.42 -15.61
N GLU A 260 -6.19 -8.12 -15.43
CA GLU A 260 -6.97 -7.59 -14.32
C GLU A 260 -8.43 -8.02 -14.41
N ILE A 261 -8.96 -8.49 -13.28
CA ILE A 261 -10.37 -8.83 -13.11
C ILE A 261 -10.92 -8.03 -11.94
N SER A 262 -12.19 -7.64 -12.04
CA SER A 262 -12.92 -6.96 -10.97
C SER A 262 -13.96 -7.90 -10.39
N ALA A 263 -14.21 -7.82 -9.08
CA ALA A 263 -15.29 -8.58 -8.49
C ALA A 263 -16.65 -8.02 -8.94
N SER A 264 -17.66 -8.89 -8.98
CA SER A 264 -19.04 -8.43 -9.17
C SER A 264 -19.45 -7.52 -8.01
N LEU A 265 -19.77 -6.26 -8.33
CA LEU A 265 -20.33 -5.31 -7.39
C LEU A 265 -21.84 -5.18 -7.64
N PRO A 266 -22.65 -4.99 -6.59
CA PRO A 266 -24.07 -4.71 -6.77
C PRO A 266 -24.28 -3.49 -7.69
N HIS A 267 -25.30 -3.52 -8.54
CA HIS A 267 -25.54 -2.45 -9.52
C HIS A 267 -25.63 -1.05 -8.89
N PHE A 268 -26.26 -0.95 -7.72
CA PHE A 268 -26.35 0.31 -6.98
C PHE A 268 -24.99 0.88 -6.57
N ALA A 269 -23.90 0.11 -6.54
CA ALA A 269 -22.59 0.59 -6.10
C ALA A 269 -22.00 1.65 -7.05
N PHE A 270 -22.46 1.67 -8.30
CA PHE A 270 -22.06 2.63 -9.31
C PHE A 270 -22.80 3.98 -9.18
N GLY A 271 -23.96 3.99 -8.51
CA GLY A 271 -24.73 5.18 -8.14
C GLY A 271 -25.86 5.53 -9.08
#